data_AF-A0A967HSF4-F1
#
_entry.id   AF-A0A967HSF4-F1
#
_cell.length_a   1.000
_cell.length_b   1.000
_cell.length_c   1.000
_cell.angle_alpha   90.00
_cell.angle_beta   90.00
_cell.angle_gamma   90.00
#
_symmetry.space_group_name_H-M   'P 1'
#
loop_
_entity.id
_entity.type
_entity.pdbx_description
1 polymer ?
#
loop_
_entity_poly.entity_id
_entity_poly.type
_entity_poly.pdbx_seq_one_letter_code
_entity_poly.pdbx_strand_id
1 'polypeptide(L)' 'MSSFPDVLAVDPIDRPIEAVVRPPGSKSITNRALVAASLAGPRVSRLHGALDADDTVVMRDGLRALGVDIDDVDDPW' A
#
# COMPACT_ATOMS: atom_id res chain seq x y z
N MET A 1 9.63 13.01 -1.25
CA MET A 1 10.20 11.87 -0.51
C MET A 1 11.28 12.38 0.42
N SER A 2 11.16 12.14 1.72
CA SER A 2 12.22 12.43 2.67
C SER A 2 13.42 11.55 2.33
N SER A 3 14.58 12.12 2.00
CA SER A 3 15.78 11.32 1.71
C SER A 3 16.36 10.81 3.02
N PHE A 4 16.22 9.51 3.27
CA PHE A 4 16.97 8.85 4.33
C PHE A 4 18.44 8.70 3.90
N PRO A 5 19.38 8.67 4.86
CA PRO A 5 20.77 8.34 4.55
C PRO A 5 20.88 6.90 4.03
N ASP A 6 21.89 6.63 3.20
CA ASP A 6 22.19 5.28 2.71
C ASP A 6 22.45 4.28 3.84
N VAL A 7 22.88 4.79 4.99
CA VAL A 7 23.17 4.01 6.19
C VAL A 7 22.44 4.62 7.39
N LEU A 8 21.63 3.79 8.05
CA LEU A 8 21.05 4.09 9.35
C LEU A 8 21.75 3.22 10.40
N ALA A 9 22.56 3.84 11.25
CA ALA A 9 23.18 3.13 12.37
C ALA A 9 22.11 2.77 13.41
N VAL A 10 22.18 1.56 13.97
CA VAL A 10 21.31 1.10 15.05
C VAL A 10 22.17 0.88 16.28
N ASP A 11 21.93 1.68 17.33
CA ASP A 11 22.63 1.53 18.60
C ASP A 11 22.14 0.27 19.35
N PRO A 12 23.02 -0.44 20.07
CA PRO A 12 22.63 -1.56 20.92
C PRO A 12 21.62 -1.13 21.98
N ILE A 13 20.63 -1.99 22.22
CA ILE A 13 19.58 -1.77 23.22
C ILE A 13 20.03 -2.41 24.53
N ASP A 14 19.94 -1.67 25.63
CA ASP A 14 20.33 -2.12 26.98
C ASP A 14 19.16 -2.73 27.78
N ARG A 15 17.98 -2.80 27.17
CA ARG A 15 16.73 -3.27 27.77
C ARG A 15 15.86 -4.04 26.76
N PRO A 16 14.95 -4.92 27.21
CA PRO A 16 14.00 -5.60 26.34
C PRO A 16 13.15 -4.62 25.53
N ILE A 17 12.85 -4.97 24.27
CA ILE A 17 11.87 -4.24 23.46
C ILE A 17 10.47 -4.70 23.86
N GLU A 18 9.66 -3.78 24.35
CA GLU A 18 8.23 -3.97 24.58
C GLU A 18 7.46 -3.01 23.68
N ALA A 19 6.98 -3.49 22.54
CA ALA A 19 6.31 -2.69 21.54
C ALA A 19 5.24 -3.50 20.79
N VAL A 20 4.18 -2.80 20.37
CA VAL A 20 3.18 -3.30 19.43
C VAL A 20 3.27 -2.45 18.18
N VAL A 21 3.47 -3.09 17.04
CA VAL A 21 3.58 -2.41 15.74
C VAL A 21 2.51 -2.98 14.81
N ARG A 22 1.82 -2.08 14.10
CA ARG A 22 0.97 -2.45 12.97
C ARG A 22 1.78 -2.20 11.69
N PRO A 23 2.23 -3.24 10.98
CA PRO A 23 2.90 -3.03 9.70
C PRO A 23 1.92 -2.44 8.68
N PRO A 24 2.41 -1.72 7.67
CA PRO A 24 1.58 -1.24 6.59
C PRO A 24 1.03 -2.42 5.76
N GLY A 25 0.13 -2.12 4.83
CA GLY A 25 -0.43 -3.10 3.90
C GLY A 25 0.65 -3.88 3.13
N SER A 26 0.33 -5.09 2.69
CA SER A 26 1.25 -5.89 1.87
C SER A 26 1.18 -5.45 0.41
N LYS A 27 2.31 -5.04 -0.17
CA LYS A 27 2.47 -4.68 -1.59
C LYS A 27 1.82 -5.68 -2.54
N SER A 28 2.14 -6.97 -2.36
CA SER A 28 1.61 -8.04 -3.22
C SER A 28 0.11 -8.28 -3.03
N ILE A 29 -0.41 -8.09 -1.81
CA ILE A 29 -1.84 -8.23 -1.53
C ILE A 29 -2.60 -7.05 -2.14
N THR A 30 -2.10 -5.82 -1.97
CA THR A 30 -2.67 -4.64 -2.60
C THR A 30 -2.77 -4.81 -4.12
N ASN A 31 -1.71 -5.24 -4.79
CA ASN A 31 -1.75 -5.47 -6.24
C ASN A 31 -2.77 -6.53 -6.66
N ARG A 32 -2.84 -7.66 -5.94
CA ARG A 32 -3.84 -8.70 -6.24
C ARG A 32 -5.26 -8.22 -5.97
N ALA A 33 -5.45 -7.46 -4.89
CA ALA A 33 -6.76 -6.92 -4.51
C ALA A 33 -7.25 -5.89 -5.54
N LEU A 34 -6.38 -5.02 -6.06
CA LEU A 34 -6.70 -4.08 -7.13
C LEU A 34 -7.22 -4.80 -8.38
N VAL A 35 -6.52 -5.85 -8.83
CA VAL A 35 -6.95 -6.65 -9.97
C VAL A 35 -8.27 -7.37 -9.68
N ALA A 36 -8.40 -8.02 -8.52
CA ALA A 36 -9.64 -8.70 -8.15
C ALA A 36 -10.84 -7.74 -8.10
N ALA A 37 -10.66 -6.55 -7.53
CA ALA A 37 -11.67 -5.50 -7.44
C ALA A 37 -12.10 -5.01 -8.83
N SER A 38 -11.14 -4.81 -9.76
CA SER A 38 -11.45 -4.40 -11.14
C SER A 38 -12.30 -5.42 -11.93
N LEU A 39 -12.27 -6.69 -11.50
CA LEU A 39 -12.98 -7.79 -12.14
C LEU A 39 -14.26 -8.19 -11.40
N ALA A 40 -14.59 -7.53 -10.28
CA ALA A 40 -15.70 -7.90 -9.40
C ALA A 40 -17.11 -7.57 -9.96
N GLY A 41 -17.19 -7.09 -11.21
CA GLY A 41 -18.43 -6.75 -11.89
C GLY A 41 -18.93 -5.33 -11.54
N PRO A 42 -20.25 -5.07 -11.59
CA PRO A 42 -20.79 -3.69 -11.53
C PRO A 42 -20.80 -3.07 -10.13
N ARG A 43 -20.33 -3.77 -9.10
CA ARG A 43 -20.36 -3.29 -7.72
C ARG A 43 -19.05 -2.59 -7.36
N VAL A 44 -19.15 -1.54 -6.55
CA VAL A 44 -17.98 -0.89 -5.96
C VAL A 44 -17.34 -1.81 -4.93
N SER A 45 -16.03 -2.01 -5.05
CA SER A 45 -15.20 -2.68 -4.06
C SER A 45 -14.43 -1.64 -3.25
N ARG A 46 -14.47 -1.74 -1.92
CA ARG A 46 -13.68 -0.87 -1.02
C ARG A 46 -12.48 -1.64 -0.48
N LEU A 47 -11.28 -1.14 -0.75
CA LEU A 47 -10.03 -1.70 -0.24
C LEU A 47 -9.56 -0.88 0.97
N HIS A 48 -9.17 -1.55 2.05
CA HIS A 48 -8.72 -0.90 3.29
C HIS A 48 -7.27 -1.26 3.61
N GLY A 49 -6.52 -0.31 4.15
CA GLY A 49 -5.14 -0.54 4.60
C GLY A 49 -4.22 -0.98 3.47
N ALA A 50 -4.49 -0.48 2.27
CA ALA A 50 -3.74 -0.82 1.10
C ALA A 50 -2.47 0.04 1.03
N LEU A 51 -1.39 -0.54 0.51
CA LEU A 51 -0.06 0.08 0.59
C LEU A 51 0.16 1.08 -0.55
N ASP A 52 0.56 2.31 -0.21
CA ASP A 52 1.16 3.23 -1.17
C ASP A 52 2.64 2.89 -1.38
N ALA A 53 2.97 2.44 -2.58
CA ALA A 53 4.30 2.02 -3.00
C ALA A 53 4.40 2.11 -4.51
N ASP A 54 5.63 2.23 -5.04
CA ASP A 54 5.85 2.37 -6.48
C ASP A 54 5.10 1.31 -7.32
N ASP A 55 5.17 0.03 -6.92
CA ASP A 55 4.47 -1.05 -7.65
C ASP A 55 2.94 -0.94 -7.60
N THR A 56 2.37 -0.41 -6.50
CA THR A 56 0.92 -0.28 -6.34
C THR A 56 0.38 0.96 -7.03
N VAL A 57 1.16 2.04 -7.06
CA VAL A 57 0.92 3.23 -7.88
C VAL A 57 0.89 2.84 -9.37
N VAL A 58 1.91 2.14 -9.86
CA VAL A 58 1.98 1.70 -11.26
C VAL A 58 0.82 0.76 -11.61
N MET A 59 0.45 -0.15 -10.71
CA MET A 59 -0.71 -1.03 -10.92
C MET A 59 -2.02 -0.24 -11.03
N ARG A 60 -2.27 0.68 -10.09
CA ARG A 60 -3.45 1.54 -10.08
C ARG A 60 -3.55 2.37 -11.36
N ASP A 61 -2.45 2.99 -11.76
CA ASP A 61 -2.43 3.84 -12.95
C ASP A 61 -2.61 3.02 -14.23
N GLY A 62 -2.06 1.81 -14.28
CA GLY A 62 -2.32 0.84 -15.35
C GLY A 62 -3.80 0.44 -15.45
N LEU A 63 -4.45 0.16 -14.32
CA LEU A 63 -5.88 -0.16 -14.29
C LEU A 63 -6.75 1.03 -14.70
N ARG A 64 -6.42 2.24 -14.24
CA ARG A 64 -7.07 3.49 -14.70
C ARG A 64 -6.93 3.67 -16.21
N ALA A 65 -5.76 3.42 -16.78
CA ALA A 65 -5.53 3.45 -18.23
C ALA A 65 -6.35 2.40 -19.00
N LEU A 66 -6.71 1.29 -18.36
CA LEU A 66 -7.60 0.26 -18.90
C LEU A 66 -9.10 0.59 -18.71
N GLY A 67 -9.44 1.74 -18.14
CA GLY A 67 -10.82 2.21 -17.96
C GLY A 67 -11.47 1.80 -16.63
N VAL A 68 -10.69 1.30 -15.66
CA VAL A 68 -11.20 1.03 -14.31
C VAL A 68 -11.29 2.35 -13.54
N ASP A 69 -12.46 2.65 -12.99
CA ASP A 69 -12.64 3.78 -12.09
C ASP A 69 -12.08 3.41 -10.69
N ILE A 70 -11.15 4.24 -10.19
CA ILE A 70 -10.47 4.02 -8.90
C ILE A 70 -10.35 5.37 -8.19
N ASP A 71 -11.05 5.48 -7.06
CA ASP A 71 -11.01 6.61 -6.15
C ASP A 71 -10.09 6.36 -4.93
N ASP A 72 -9.60 7.45 -4.34
CA ASP A 72 -8.71 7.46 -3.17
C ASP A 72 -9.13 8.50 -2.12
N VAL A 73 -10.34 9.05 -2.24
CA VAL A 73 -10.84 10.18 -1.44
C VAL A 73 -11.07 9.85 0.04
N ASP A 74 -11.49 8.62 0.35
CA ASP A 74 -11.88 8.24 1.70
C ASP A 74 -10.76 7.63 2.54
N ASP A 75 -9.73 7.08 1.89
CA ASP A 75 -8.57 6.46 2.51
C ASP A 75 -7.36 6.89 1.66
N PRO A 76 -6.84 8.12 1.88
CA PRO A 76 -5.75 8.63 1.09
C PRO A 76 -4.54 7.73 1.30
N TRP A 77 -4.10 7.13 0.19
CA TRP A 77 -2.88 6.36 0.08
C TRP A 77 -1.67 7.19 0.53
#